data_AF-A0A6A9UT77-F1
#
_entry.id   AF-A0A6A9UT77-F1
#
_cell.length_a   1.000
_cell.length_b   1.000
_cell.length_c   1.000
_cell.angle_alpha   90.00
_cell.angle_beta   90.00
_cell.angle_gamma   90.00
#
_symmetry.space_group_name_H-M   'P 1'
#
loop_
_entity.id
_entity.type
_entity.pdbx_description
1 polymer ?
#
loop_
_entity_poly.entity_id
_entity_poly.type
_entity_poly.pdbx_seq_one_letter_code
_entity_poly.pdbx_strand_id
1 'polypeptide(L)'
;MSSVPSVPTLPGVVFEHAPTAVVTVVNRVERPREVLYGDARGQIGNGDRTSWGFAAVRLDRRLPHLVLENRRGGGIISTDASEGVARGQRLRLGQPFDATFALHCPQGYEHDARQLLTPDVVAVVLEYGWSFDLEVVDDWLLVHVRRPVSALDPATRQRLTTLVGLLGGTVGSWARWCDPRQPGSPDLAAEGRRLRPVSSWRWLLRLGVVAGAMLSLGVLWEVLT
;
A
#
# COMPACT_ATOMS: atom_id res chain seq x y z
N MET A 1 -14.33 32.17 10.41
CA MET A 1 -13.51 30.95 10.58
C MET A 1 -13.94 29.98 9.50
N SER A 2 -13.21 29.89 8.39
CA SER A 2 -13.49 28.88 7.37
C SER A 2 -13.20 27.52 7.99
N SER A 3 -14.21 26.65 8.04
CA SER A 3 -14.04 25.27 8.49
C SER A 3 -12.94 24.63 7.65
N VAL A 4 -11.88 24.16 8.30
CA VAL A 4 -10.94 23.25 7.64
C VAL A 4 -11.78 22.02 7.27
N PRO A 5 -11.97 21.69 5.99
CA PRO A 5 -12.74 20.51 5.63
C PRO A 5 -12.08 19.30 6.32
N SER A 6 -12.88 18.56 7.10
CA SER A 6 -12.39 17.37 7.79
C SER A 6 -11.88 16.39 6.75
N VAL A 7 -10.57 16.13 6.76
CA VAL A 7 -9.97 15.10 5.92
C VAL A 7 -10.50 13.75 6.40
N PRO A 8 -11.05 12.89 5.53
CA PRO A 8 -11.45 11.56 5.93
C PRO A 8 -10.21 10.80 6.45
N THR A 9 -10.40 9.92 7.43
CA THR A 9 -9.35 8.97 7.81
C THR A 9 -9.04 8.09 6.60
N LEU A 10 -7.85 8.26 6.02
CA LEU A 10 -7.42 7.47 4.87
C LEU A 10 -6.88 6.12 5.35
N PRO A 11 -7.34 5.01 4.77
CA PRO A 11 -6.79 3.68 5.05
C PRO A 11 -5.42 3.51 4.40
N GLY A 12 -4.84 2.32 4.57
CA GLY A 12 -3.73 1.85 3.76
C GLY A 12 -2.38 1.84 4.46
N VAL A 13 -1.41 1.15 3.88
CA VAL A 13 -0.14 0.76 4.50
C VAL A 13 0.56 1.97 5.10
N VAL A 14 0.70 3.06 4.35
CA VAL A 14 1.44 4.25 4.81
C VAL A 14 0.74 4.92 5.99
N PHE A 15 -0.59 5.07 5.93
CA PHE A 15 -1.38 5.74 6.96
C PHE A 15 -1.55 4.86 8.22
N GLU A 16 -1.65 3.54 8.06
CA GLU A 16 -1.67 2.59 9.17
C GLU A 16 -0.33 2.58 9.94
N HIS A 17 0.81 2.76 9.25
CA HIS A 17 2.13 2.91 9.87
C HIS A 17 2.43 4.33 10.36
N ALA A 18 1.57 5.29 10.07
CA ALA A 18 1.68 6.68 10.50
C ALA A 18 0.34 7.20 11.08
N PRO A 19 -0.19 6.58 12.14
CA PRO A 19 -1.55 6.86 12.65
C PRO A 19 -1.73 8.29 13.17
N THR A 20 -0.64 8.98 13.51
CA THR A 20 -0.64 10.37 13.97
C THR A 20 -0.22 11.36 12.89
N ALA A 21 -0.23 10.95 11.61
CA ALA A 21 0.13 11.83 10.50
C ALA A 21 -0.85 13.01 10.40
N VAL A 22 -0.28 14.21 10.22
CA VAL A 22 -1.06 15.40 9.92
C VAL A 22 -1.24 15.48 8.42
N VAL A 23 -2.49 15.49 7.96
CA VAL A 23 -2.85 15.55 6.54
C VAL A 23 -3.36 16.94 6.17
N THR A 24 -2.88 17.47 5.04
CA THR A 24 -3.34 18.72 4.44
C THR A 24 -3.81 18.44 3.02
N VAL A 25 -5.10 18.68 2.74
CA VAL A 25 -5.64 18.57 1.38
C VAL A 25 -5.25 19.81 0.59
N VAL A 26 -4.54 19.60 -0.51
CA VAL A 26 -4.06 20.63 -1.43
C VAL A 26 -5.08 20.90 -2.53
N ASN A 27 -5.75 19.86 -3.02
CA ASN A 27 -6.78 19.97 -4.06
C ASN A 27 -7.83 18.86 -3.90
N ARG A 28 -9.09 19.16 -4.21
CA ARG A 28 -10.20 18.19 -4.24
C ARG A 28 -10.95 18.32 -5.55
N VAL A 29 -11.11 17.22 -6.25
CA VAL A 29 -11.95 17.10 -7.45
C VAL A 29 -13.15 16.25 -7.06
N GLU A 30 -14.37 16.74 -7.28
CA GLU A 30 -15.59 15.99 -6.91
C GLU A 30 -16.20 15.21 -8.08
N ARG A 31 -15.97 15.65 -9.32
CA ARG A 31 -16.55 15.06 -10.53
C ARG A 31 -15.48 14.68 -11.56
N PRO A 32 -15.66 13.55 -12.29
CA PRO A 32 -16.79 12.61 -12.20
C PRO A 32 -16.77 11.75 -10.92
N ARG A 33 -15.63 11.69 -10.22
CA ARG A 33 -15.46 10.99 -8.95
C ARG A 33 -14.57 11.80 -8.01
N GLU A 34 -14.69 11.53 -6.71
CA GLU A 34 -13.87 12.20 -5.71
C GLU A 34 -12.40 11.81 -5.84
N VAL A 35 -11.54 12.83 -5.92
CA VAL A 35 -10.09 12.73 -5.84
C VAL A 35 -9.56 13.78 -4.87
N LEU A 36 -8.84 13.33 -3.84
CA LEU A 36 -8.10 14.20 -2.92
C LEU A 36 -6.63 14.17 -3.30
N TYR A 37 -6.02 15.33 -3.52
CA TYR A 37 -4.58 15.48 -3.57
C TYR A 37 -4.14 16.16 -2.29
N GLY A 38 -3.15 15.59 -1.60
CA GLY A 38 -2.73 16.12 -0.31
C GLY A 38 -1.29 15.82 0.04
N ASP A 39 -0.86 16.54 1.06
CA ASP A 39 0.42 16.35 1.73
C ASP A 39 0.15 15.74 3.11
N ALA A 40 1.04 14.86 3.54
CA ALA A 40 0.99 14.29 4.88
C ALA A 40 2.37 14.38 5.53
N ARG A 41 2.38 14.57 6.85
CA ARG A 41 3.60 14.63 7.65
C ARG A 41 3.43 13.85 8.93
N GLY A 42 4.30 12.87 9.15
CA GLY A 42 4.19 11.95 10.26
C GLY A 42 5.44 11.09 10.40
N GLN A 43 5.45 10.25 11.42
CA GLN A 43 6.45 9.21 11.60
C GLN A 43 5.90 7.93 10.98
N ILE A 44 6.67 7.29 10.09
CA ILE A 44 6.29 6.01 9.47
C ILE A 44 7.08 4.92 10.20
N GLY A 45 6.39 4.01 10.89
CA GLY A 45 7.03 3.00 11.74
C GLY A 45 7.93 3.65 12.81
N ASN A 46 9.12 3.09 13.00
CA ASN A 46 10.13 3.62 13.93
C ASN A 46 11.09 4.64 13.28
N GLY A 47 10.82 5.09 12.05
CA GLY A 47 11.70 5.99 11.31
C GLY A 47 11.62 7.45 11.76
N ASP A 48 12.31 8.34 11.05
CA ASP A 48 12.24 9.78 11.26
C ASP A 48 10.94 10.38 10.72
N ARG A 49 10.62 11.58 11.22
CA ARG A 49 9.47 12.37 10.73
C ARG A 49 9.65 12.68 9.25
N THR A 50 8.78 12.09 8.44
CA THR A 50 8.79 12.18 6.98
C THR A 50 7.57 12.97 6.50
N SER A 51 7.74 13.71 5.40
CA SER A 51 6.63 14.33 4.68
C SER A 51 6.47 13.65 3.32
N TRP A 52 5.24 13.42 2.89
CA TRP A 52 4.93 12.75 1.63
C TRP A 52 3.70 13.32 0.96
N GLY A 53 3.54 13.00 -0.31
CA GLY A 53 2.38 13.37 -1.11
C GLY A 53 1.50 12.16 -1.37
N PHE A 54 0.20 12.40 -1.54
CA PHE A 54 -0.74 11.38 -1.98
C PHE A 54 -1.81 11.94 -2.92
N ALA A 55 -2.34 11.06 -3.77
CA ALA A 55 -3.66 11.21 -4.36
C ALA A 55 -4.55 10.06 -3.86
N ALA A 56 -5.78 10.35 -3.44
CA ALA A 56 -6.75 9.37 -2.98
C ALA A 56 -8.01 9.46 -3.83
N VAL A 57 -8.33 8.38 -4.55
CA VAL A 57 -9.44 8.29 -5.50
C VAL A 57 -10.52 7.39 -4.91
N ARG A 58 -11.74 7.92 -4.75
CA ARG A 58 -12.84 7.19 -4.11
C ARG A 58 -13.47 6.16 -5.05
N LEU A 59 -13.36 4.87 -4.75
CA LEU A 59 -13.89 3.77 -5.57
C LEU A 59 -15.38 3.56 -5.33
N ASP A 60 -16.09 3.05 -6.33
CA ASP A 60 -17.55 2.81 -6.24
C ASP A 60 -17.89 1.56 -5.40
N ARG A 61 -16.88 0.78 -5.03
CA ARG A 61 -17.02 -0.44 -4.26
C ARG A 61 -15.75 -0.78 -3.50
N ARG A 62 -15.87 -1.70 -2.53
CA ARG A 62 -14.73 -2.30 -1.86
C ARG A 62 -14.05 -3.33 -2.77
N LEU A 63 -12.74 -3.21 -2.91
CA LEU A 63 -11.88 -4.12 -3.70
C LEU A 63 -10.90 -4.85 -2.77
N PRO A 64 -10.38 -6.03 -3.18
CA PRO A 64 -9.30 -6.68 -2.45
C PRO A 64 -8.12 -5.73 -2.27
N HIS A 65 -7.47 -5.81 -1.12
CA HIS A 65 -6.32 -4.97 -0.84
C HIS A 65 -5.19 -5.32 -1.82
N LEU A 66 -4.79 -4.40 -2.69
CA LEU A 66 -3.65 -4.57 -3.59
C LEU A 66 -2.60 -3.51 -3.31
N VAL A 67 -1.33 -3.88 -3.24
CA VAL A 67 -0.21 -2.91 -3.17
C VAL A 67 0.71 -3.16 -4.35
N LEU A 68 0.97 -2.10 -5.12
CA LEU A 68 1.97 -2.05 -6.17
C LEU A 68 3.11 -1.16 -5.66
N GLU A 69 4.08 -1.81 -5.01
CA GLU A 69 5.27 -1.16 -4.49
C GLU A 69 6.26 -0.93 -5.63
N ASN A 70 6.75 0.30 -5.73
CA ASN A 70 7.72 0.72 -6.72
C ASN A 70 9.13 0.26 -6.37
N ARG A 71 9.71 -0.59 -7.21
CA ARG A 71 11.05 -1.16 -6.98
C ARG A 71 12.20 -0.23 -7.36
N ARG A 72 11.91 0.90 -8.01
CA ARG A 72 12.91 1.85 -8.52
C ARG A 72 13.11 3.06 -7.61
N GLY A 73 12.53 3.03 -6.40
CA GLY A 73 12.75 4.07 -5.40
C GLY A 73 12.01 5.37 -5.68
N GLY A 74 10.85 5.32 -6.35
CA GLY A 74 9.90 6.44 -6.44
C GLY A 74 8.89 6.49 -5.28
N GLY A 75 8.60 5.32 -4.71
CA GLY A 75 7.63 5.12 -3.65
C GLY A 75 8.04 5.59 -2.25
N ILE A 76 7.07 5.57 -1.34
CA ILE A 76 7.23 5.72 0.11
C ILE A 76 6.87 4.46 0.89
N ILE A 77 6.10 3.54 0.31
CA ILE A 77 5.97 2.18 0.81
C ILE A 77 7.36 1.56 0.64
N SER A 78 8.12 1.56 1.74
CA SER A 78 9.45 1.01 1.75
C SER A 78 9.38 -0.52 1.76
N THR A 79 10.48 -1.12 1.35
CA THR A 79 10.69 -2.56 1.52
C THR A 79 10.54 -2.98 2.98
N ASP A 80 10.72 -2.11 3.99
CA ASP A 80 10.44 -2.47 5.41
C ASP A 80 8.94 -2.60 5.71
N ALA A 81 8.10 -1.73 5.13
CA ALA A 81 6.64 -1.80 5.29
C ALA A 81 6.05 -3.01 4.53
N SER A 82 6.62 -3.37 3.39
CA SER A 82 6.25 -4.55 2.61
C SER A 82 7.00 -5.84 2.99
N GLU A 83 8.14 -5.76 3.68
CA GLU A 83 8.79 -6.88 4.41
C GLU A 83 7.90 -7.37 5.53
N GLY A 84 7.12 -6.45 6.07
CA GLY A 84 5.96 -6.73 6.90
C GLY A 84 4.94 -7.65 6.22
N VAL A 85 4.88 -7.82 4.90
CA VAL A 85 3.82 -8.62 4.23
C VAL A 85 4.21 -10.09 4.10
N ALA A 86 3.27 -11.00 4.41
CA ALA A 86 3.53 -12.43 4.33
C ALA A 86 4.01 -12.88 2.93
N ARG A 87 5.03 -13.75 2.85
CA ARG A 87 5.61 -14.21 1.58
C ARG A 87 4.61 -14.78 0.58
N GLY A 88 3.54 -15.41 1.08
CA GLY A 88 2.45 -15.97 0.26
C GLY A 88 1.54 -14.93 -0.40
N GLN A 89 1.76 -13.65 -0.12
CA GLN A 89 0.95 -12.53 -0.61
C GLN A 89 1.62 -11.76 -1.74
N ARG A 90 2.75 -12.27 -2.27
CA ARG A 90 3.42 -11.67 -3.44
C ARG A 90 2.95 -12.35 -4.71
N LEU A 91 2.44 -11.55 -5.65
CA LEU A 91 1.96 -12.02 -6.95
C LEU A 91 2.87 -11.47 -8.07
N ARG A 92 3.17 -12.32 -9.05
CA ARG A 92 3.93 -11.94 -10.25
C ARG A 92 3.01 -11.87 -11.47
N LEU A 93 3.07 -10.78 -12.21
CA LEU A 93 2.31 -10.60 -13.45
C LEU A 93 3.15 -10.93 -14.70
N GLY A 94 4.47 -11.03 -14.56
CA GLY A 94 5.40 -11.19 -15.67
C GLY A 94 6.14 -9.89 -16.00
N GLN A 95 7.12 -10.00 -16.90
CA GLN A 95 7.87 -8.84 -17.39
C GLN A 95 7.05 -8.04 -18.42
N PRO A 96 7.22 -6.71 -18.52
CA PRO A 96 8.18 -5.87 -17.79
C PRO A 96 7.67 -5.37 -16.41
N PHE A 97 6.46 -5.78 -16.01
CA PHE A 97 5.84 -5.31 -14.76
C PHE A 97 6.67 -5.66 -13.53
N ASP A 98 7.09 -6.92 -13.41
CA ASP A 98 7.82 -7.42 -12.23
C ASP A 98 9.22 -6.80 -12.05
N ALA A 99 9.78 -6.18 -13.10
CA ALA A 99 11.02 -5.40 -13.03
C ALA A 99 10.82 -3.99 -12.45
N THR A 100 9.59 -3.48 -12.45
CA THR A 100 9.28 -2.11 -12.02
C THR A 100 8.50 -2.09 -10.71
N PHE A 101 7.58 -3.04 -10.53
CA PHE A 101 6.72 -3.12 -9.36
C PHE A 101 6.78 -4.48 -8.67
N ALA A 102 6.57 -4.47 -7.37
CA ALA A 102 6.20 -5.64 -6.58
C ALA A 102 4.71 -5.58 -6.31
N LEU A 103 3.95 -6.57 -6.79
CA LEU A 103 2.52 -6.67 -6.51
C LEU A 103 2.28 -7.57 -5.30
N HIS A 104 1.51 -7.05 -4.36
CA HIS A 104 1.03 -7.76 -3.19
C HIS A 104 -0.50 -7.84 -3.18
N CYS A 105 -1.05 -9.00 -2.81
CA CYS A 105 -2.47 -9.21 -2.62
C CYS A 105 -2.74 -10.21 -1.47
N PRO A 106 -3.94 -10.20 -0.86
CA PRO A 106 -4.37 -11.24 0.05
C PRO A 106 -4.18 -12.64 -0.51
N GLN A 107 -3.79 -13.56 0.38
CA GLN A 107 -3.73 -14.97 0.03
C GLN A 107 -5.12 -15.44 -0.39
N GLY A 108 -5.20 -16.13 -1.53
CA GLY A 108 -6.46 -16.58 -2.11
C GLY A 108 -7.15 -15.55 -3.00
N TYR A 109 -6.64 -14.32 -3.14
CA TYR A 109 -7.15 -13.29 -4.05
C TYR A 109 -6.26 -13.08 -5.29
N GLU A 110 -5.35 -14.01 -5.57
CA GLU A 110 -4.39 -13.88 -6.68
C GLU A 110 -5.09 -13.84 -8.05
N HIS A 111 -6.17 -14.61 -8.21
CA HIS A 111 -6.98 -14.59 -9.42
C HIS A 111 -7.72 -13.26 -9.58
N ASP A 112 -8.35 -12.79 -8.50
CA ASP A 112 -9.08 -11.52 -8.46
C ASP A 112 -8.14 -10.35 -8.78
N ALA A 113 -6.92 -10.35 -8.22
CA ALA A 113 -5.88 -9.35 -8.50
C ALA A 113 -5.50 -9.31 -9.99
N ARG A 114 -5.41 -10.47 -10.66
CA ARG A 114 -5.14 -10.53 -12.12
C ARG A 114 -6.31 -10.01 -12.95
N GLN A 115 -7.55 -10.24 -12.51
CA GLN A 115 -8.73 -9.71 -13.19
C GLN A 115 -8.84 -8.19 -13.07
N LEU A 116 -8.48 -7.63 -11.92
CA LEU A 116 -8.47 -6.18 -11.69
C LEU A 116 -7.31 -5.48 -12.39
N LEU A 117 -6.14 -6.11 -12.44
CA LEU A 117 -4.95 -5.63 -13.16
C LEU A 117 -4.97 -6.12 -14.61
N THR A 118 -5.97 -5.65 -15.35
CA THR A 118 -6.09 -5.88 -16.79
C THR A 118 -4.86 -5.36 -17.53
N PRO A 119 -4.59 -5.83 -18.77
CA PRO A 119 -3.49 -5.33 -19.58
C PRO A 119 -3.45 -3.81 -19.71
N ASP A 120 -4.62 -3.15 -19.84
CA ASP A 120 -4.71 -1.69 -19.95
C ASP A 120 -4.30 -0.98 -18.65
N VAL A 121 -4.73 -1.49 -17.49
CA VAL A 121 -4.31 -0.96 -16.19
C VAL A 121 -2.80 -1.12 -16.02
N VAL A 122 -2.25 -2.30 -16.36
CA VAL A 122 -0.82 -2.58 -16.30
C VAL A 122 -0.03 -1.62 -17.20
N ALA A 123 -0.51 -1.36 -18.42
CA ALA A 123 0.13 -0.42 -19.35
C ALA A 123 0.16 1.01 -18.78
N VAL A 124 -0.96 1.50 -18.26
CA VAL A 124 -1.05 2.82 -17.61
C VAL A 124 -0.08 2.93 -16.43
N VAL A 125 -0.03 1.90 -15.58
CA VAL A 125 0.87 1.88 -14.42
C VAL A 125 2.35 1.83 -14.83
N LEU A 126 2.71 1.08 -15.88
CA LEU A 126 4.08 1.05 -16.35
C LEU A 126 4.53 2.38 -16.96
N GLU A 127 3.65 3.05 -17.69
CA GLU A 127 3.93 4.32 -18.36
C GLU A 127 4.05 5.48 -17.36
N TYR A 128 3.09 5.61 -16.44
CA TYR A 128 2.98 6.79 -15.58
C TYR A 128 3.30 6.53 -14.10
N GLY A 129 3.33 5.27 -13.67
CA GLY A 129 3.42 4.86 -12.26
C GLY A 129 4.83 4.84 -11.67
N TRP A 130 5.88 4.96 -12.47
CA TRP A 130 7.26 4.65 -12.04
C TRP A 130 7.84 5.59 -10.97
N SER A 131 7.15 6.66 -10.59
CA SER A 131 7.50 7.55 -9.47
C SER A 131 6.63 7.33 -8.22
N PHE A 132 5.72 6.35 -8.22
CA PHE A 132 4.65 6.21 -7.25
C PHE A 132 4.51 4.79 -6.75
N ASP A 133 4.04 4.63 -5.51
CA ASP A 133 3.36 3.40 -5.09
C ASP A 133 1.87 3.56 -5.28
N LEU A 134 1.20 2.46 -5.62
CA LEU A 134 -0.25 2.43 -5.72
C LEU A 134 -0.80 1.42 -4.73
N GLU A 135 -1.90 1.77 -4.10
CA GLU A 135 -2.58 0.91 -3.14
C GLU A 135 -4.08 0.97 -3.36
N VAL A 136 -4.69 -0.19 -3.57
CA VAL A 136 -6.14 -0.37 -3.52
C VAL A 136 -6.45 -0.93 -2.15
N VAL A 137 -7.28 -0.26 -1.35
CA VAL A 137 -7.64 -0.71 -0.02
C VAL A 137 -9.02 -0.16 0.34
N ASP A 138 -9.87 -1.02 0.90
CA ASP A 138 -11.30 -0.72 1.06
C ASP A 138 -11.89 -0.21 -0.26
N ASP A 139 -12.41 1.01 -0.25
CA ASP A 139 -13.00 1.75 -1.36
C ASP A 139 -12.15 2.96 -1.75
N TRP A 140 -10.82 2.83 -1.64
CA TRP A 140 -9.84 3.82 -2.06
C TRP A 140 -8.81 3.23 -3.01
N LEU A 141 -8.45 4.01 -4.02
CA LEU A 141 -7.17 3.88 -4.73
C LEU A 141 -6.28 5.04 -4.27
N LEU A 142 -5.19 4.70 -3.60
CA LEU A 142 -4.17 5.62 -3.13
C LEU A 142 -2.96 5.58 -4.07
N VAL A 143 -2.43 6.74 -4.37
CA VAL A 143 -1.17 6.90 -5.11
C VAL A 143 -0.24 7.70 -4.22
N HIS A 144 0.85 7.09 -3.77
CA HIS A 144 1.81 7.71 -2.88
C HIS A 144 3.08 8.13 -3.60
N VAL A 145 3.66 9.24 -3.14
CA VAL A 145 4.96 9.73 -3.60
C VAL A 145 5.78 10.20 -2.40
N ARG A 146 7.08 9.91 -2.39
CA ARG A 146 7.97 10.24 -1.27
C ARG A 146 8.08 11.74 -0.96
N ARG A 147 7.71 12.62 -1.89
CA ARG A 147 7.74 14.08 -1.71
C ARG A 147 6.32 14.65 -1.63
N PRO A 148 6.08 15.69 -0.83
CA PRO A 148 4.80 16.42 -0.83
C PRO A 148 4.36 16.81 -2.25
N VAL A 149 3.05 16.71 -2.55
CA VAL A 149 2.43 17.14 -3.80
C VAL A 149 2.72 18.61 -4.09
N SER A 150 2.69 19.45 -3.05
CA SER A 150 3.03 20.87 -3.14
C SER A 150 4.47 21.11 -3.62
N ALA A 151 5.38 20.18 -3.34
CA ALA A 151 6.80 20.27 -3.67
C ALA A 151 7.21 19.45 -4.92
N LEU A 152 6.27 18.84 -5.63
CA LEU A 152 6.56 18.11 -6.87
C LEU A 152 6.96 19.06 -8.00
N ASP A 153 7.95 18.64 -8.78
CA ASP A 153 8.26 19.27 -10.07
C ASP A 153 7.07 19.13 -11.05
N PRO A 154 6.92 20.05 -12.03
CA PRO A 154 5.78 20.05 -12.95
C PRO A 154 5.58 18.72 -13.69
N ALA A 155 6.68 18.06 -14.08
CA ALA A 155 6.61 16.79 -14.80
C ALA A 155 6.05 15.66 -13.92
N THR A 156 6.53 15.52 -12.68
CA THR A 156 6.04 14.52 -11.74
C THR A 156 4.60 14.80 -11.33
N ARG A 157 4.23 16.08 -11.14
CA ARG A 157 2.84 16.48 -10.88
C ARG A 157 1.92 16.11 -12.05
N GLN A 158 2.34 16.39 -13.28
CA GLN A 158 1.58 16.02 -14.48
C GLN A 158 1.42 14.50 -14.58
N ARG A 159 2.48 13.71 -14.33
CA ARG A 159 2.39 12.25 -14.30
C ARG A 159 1.40 11.76 -13.27
N LEU A 160 1.41 12.32 -12.05
CA LEU A 160 0.44 11.97 -11.00
C LEU A 160 -0.99 12.22 -11.47
N THR A 161 -1.27 13.42 -12.00
CA THR A 161 -2.62 13.77 -12.47
C THR A 161 -3.06 12.91 -13.65
N THR A 162 -2.15 12.58 -14.58
CA THR A 162 -2.44 11.70 -15.72
C THR A 162 -2.71 10.27 -15.27
N LEU A 163 -1.87 9.71 -14.38
CA LEU A 163 -2.06 8.39 -13.81
C LEU A 163 -3.42 8.27 -13.11
N VAL A 164 -3.73 9.24 -12.24
CA VAL A 164 -5.01 9.29 -11.51
C VAL A 164 -6.20 9.44 -12.46
N GLY A 165 -6.09 10.26 -13.50
CA GLY A 165 -7.14 10.43 -14.50
C GLY A 165 -7.40 9.16 -15.31
N LEU A 166 -6.35 8.50 -15.79
CA LEU A 166 -6.44 7.27 -16.58
C LEU A 166 -6.95 6.09 -15.74
N LEU A 167 -6.39 5.89 -14.53
CA LEU A 167 -6.90 4.87 -13.62
C LEU A 167 -8.33 5.19 -13.15
N GLY A 168 -8.67 6.47 -12.98
CA GLY A 168 -10.03 6.88 -12.68
C GLY A 168 -11.04 6.43 -13.74
N GLY A 169 -10.63 6.37 -15.02
CA GLY A 169 -11.43 5.80 -16.11
C GLY A 169 -11.53 4.27 -16.06
N THR A 170 -10.47 3.58 -15.65
CA THR A 170 -10.49 2.10 -15.49
C THR A 170 -11.28 1.65 -14.27
N VAL A 171 -11.46 2.48 -13.24
CA VAL A 171 -12.33 2.19 -12.08
C VAL A 171 -13.76 1.82 -12.51
N GLY A 172 -14.27 2.35 -13.62
CA GLY A 172 -15.58 1.93 -14.14
C GLY A 172 -15.64 0.44 -14.50
N SER A 173 -14.51 -0.17 -14.86
CA SER A 173 -14.42 -1.63 -15.03
C SER A 173 -14.38 -2.36 -13.68
N TRP A 174 -13.69 -1.80 -12.70
CA TRP A 174 -13.62 -2.35 -11.35
C TRP A 174 -14.96 -2.29 -10.63
N ALA A 175 -15.79 -1.30 -10.90
CA ALA A 175 -17.15 -1.20 -10.37
C ALA A 175 -17.98 -2.48 -10.66
N ARG A 176 -17.70 -3.18 -11.77
CA ARG A 176 -18.38 -4.42 -12.16
C ARG A 176 -17.81 -5.69 -11.52
N TRP A 177 -16.58 -5.67 -11.02
CA TRP A 177 -15.98 -6.84 -10.37
C TRP A 177 -16.72 -7.15 -9.08
N CYS A 178 -17.17 -8.37 -8.80
CA CYS A 178 -17.79 -8.74 -7.52
C CYS A 178 -17.02 -9.88 -6.85
N ASP A 179 -16.90 -9.87 -5.53
CA ASP A 179 -16.24 -10.95 -4.81
C ASP A 179 -17.07 -12.24 -4.94
N PRO A 180 -16.56 -13.29 -5.63
CA PRO A 180 -17.31 -14.53 -5.82
C PRO A 180 -17.57 -15.27 -4.50
N ARG A 181 -16.85 -14.92 -3.43
CA ARG A 181 -17.04 -15.48 -2.08
C ARG A 181 -18.22 -14.85 -1.34
N GLN A 182 -18.69 -13.69 -1.79
CA GLN A 182 -19.81 -12.94 -1.21
C GLN A 182 -20.86 -12.59 -2.30
N PRO A 183 -21.47 -13.60 -2.95
CA PRO A 183 -22.36 -13.38 -4.08
C PRO A 183 -23.57 -12.52 -3.69
N GLY A 184 -23.84 -11.48 -4.48
CA GLY A 184 -24.97 -10.56 -4.25
C GLY A 184 -24.74 -9.52 -3.13
N SER A 185 -23.58 -9.52 -2.48
CA SER A 185 -23.21 -8.50 -1.50
C SER A 185 -22.26 -7.46 -2.11
N PRO A 186 -22.39 -6.17 -1.75
CA PRO A 186 -21.35 -5.18 -2.04
C PRO A 186 -20.10 -5.37 -1.18
N ASP A 187 -20.15 -6.24 -0.16
CA ASP A 187 -19.05 -6.49 0.75
C ASP A 187 -17.97 -7.41 0.19
N LEU A 188 -16.76 -7.20 0.71
CA LEU A 188 -15.59 -8.03 0.48
C LEU A 188 -15.43 -9.04 1.62
N ALA A 189 -15.09 -10.29 1.30
CA ALA A 189 -14.79 -11.28 2.33
C ALA A 189 -13.60 -10.83 3.19
N ALA A 190 -13.57 -11.25 4.46
CA ALA A 190 -12.64 -10.72 5.45
C ALA A 190 -11.17 -10.93 5.02
N GLU A 191 -10.90 -12.04 4.36
CA GLU A 191 -9.60 -12.43 3.83
C GLU A 191 -9.06 -11.41 2.83
N GLY A 192 -9.93 -10.80 2.02
CA GLY A 192 -9.54 -9.84 0.98
C GLY A 192 -9.25 -8.43 1.50
N ARG A 193 -9.67 -8.10 2.72
CA ARG A 193 -9.72 -6.70 3.19
C ARG A 193 -8.35 -6.11 3.47
N ARG A 194 -7.39 -6.91 3.93
CA ARG A 194 -6.07 -6.42 4.33
C ARG A 194 -4.97 -7.42 3.98
N LEU A 195 -3.81 -6.90 3.59
CA LEU A 195 -2.59 -7.68 3.60
C LEU A 195 -2.30 -8.13 5.04
N ARG A 196 -1.79 -9.36 5.21
CA ARG A 196 -1.45 -9.87 6.53
C ARG A 196 0.01 -9.58 6.81
N PRO A 197 0.33 -9.11 8.01
CA PRO A 197 1.71 -9.00 8.39
C PRO A 197 2.35 -10.40 8.44
N VAL A 198 3.67 -10.51 8.24
CA VAL A 198 4.46 -11.69 8.57
C VAL A 198 4.25 -11.94 10.06
N SER A 199 3.68 -13.11 10.38
CA SER A 199 3.52 -13.53 11.78
C SER A 199 4.89 -13.48 12.46
N SER A 200 4.98 -12.60 13.46
CA SER A 200 6.22 -12.27 14.13
C SER A 200 6.72 -13.43 15.01
N TRP A 201 5.97 -14.52 15.23
CA TRP A 201 6.39 -15.65 16.09
C TRP A 201 7.81 -16.18 15.79
N ARG A 202 8.32 -16.06 14.56
CA ARG A 202 9.70 -16.47 14.22
C ARG A 202 10.81 -15.62 14.89
N TRP A 203 10.53 -14.41 15.39
CA TRP A 203 11.51 -13.66 16.21
C TRP A 203 11.67 -14.25 17.61
N LEU A 204 10.61 -14.81 18.20
CA LEU A 204 10.67 -15.50 19.50
C LEU A 204 11.58 -16.75 19.42
N LEU A 205 11.56 -17.46 18.28
CA LEU A 205 12.46 -18.61 18.04
C LEU A 205 13.94 -18.20 17.89
N ARG A 206 14.26 -16.94 17.56
CA ARG A 206 15.65 -16.44 17.55
C ARG A 206 16.14 -16.00 18.93
N LEU A 207 15.24 -15.49 19.79
CA LEU A 207 15.56 -15.17 21.20
C LEU A 207 15.77 -16.43 22.06
N GLY A 208 15.05 -17.52 21.76
CA GLY A 208 15.24 -18.82 22.43
C GLY A 208 16.62 -19.46 22.20
N VAL A 209 17.28 -19.17 21.07
CA VAL A 209 18.63 -19.70 20.77
C VAL A 209 19.72 -18.97 21.57
N VAL A 210 19.55 -17.68 21.86
CA VAL A 210 20.50 -16.92 22.70
C VAL A 210 20.35 -17.30 24.19
N ALA A 211 19.13 -17.50 24.67
CA ALA A 211 18.89 -17.96 26.04
C ALA A 211 19.36 -19.42 26.26
N GLY A 212 19.19 -20.31 25.28
CA GLY A 212 19.69 -21.68 25.33
C GLY A 212 21.22 -21.79 25.29
N ALA A 213 21.90 -20.87 24.59
CA ALA A 213 23.36 -20.80 24.56
C ALA A 213 23.97 -20.24 25.88
N MET A 214 23.27 -19.32 26.56
CA MET A 214 23.73 -18.81 27.87
C MET A 214 23.55 -19.82 29.00
N LEU A 215 22.53 -20.68 28.95
CA LEU A 215 22.32 -21.74 29.95
C LEU A 215 23.29 -22.94 29.77
N SER A 216 23.89 -23.13 28.60
CA SER A 216 24.88 -24.19 28.36
C SER A 216 26.32 -23.77 28.71
N LEU A 217 26.63 -22.46 28.74
CA LEU A 217 27.92 -21.93 29.19
C LEU A 217 28.04 -21.81 30.71
N GLY A 218 26.93 -21.70 31.45
CA GLY A 218 26.94 -21.69 32.92
C GLY A 218 27.18 -23.04 33.58
N VAL A 219 26.76 -24.13 32.93
CA VAL A 219 26.91 -25.51 33.48
C VAL A 219 28.33 -26.04 33.32
N LEU A 220 29.13 -25.51 32.39
CA LEU A 220 30.51 -25.96 32.18
C LEU A 220 31.53 -25.38 33.17
N TRP A 221 31.17 -24.33 33.93
CA TRP A 221 32.05 -23.73 34.95
C TRP A 221 31.96 -24.45 36.30
N GLU A 222 30.80 -25.01 36.66
CA GLU A 222 30.62 -25.72 37.95
C GLU A 222 31.21 -27.14 37.99
N VAL A 223 31.55 -27.74 36.85
CA VAL A 223 32.12 -29.11 36.80
C VAL A 223 33.66 -29.11 36.88
N LEU A 224 34.30 -27.93 36.82
CA LEU A 224 35.77 -27.78 36.77
C LEU A 224 36.39 -27.04 37.98
N THR A 225 35.65 -26.86 39.07
CA THR A 225 36.16 -26.38 40.38
C THR A 225 35.67 -27.28 41.50
#